data_AF-A0A7X3MIL3-F1
#
_entry.id   AF-A0A7X3MIL3-F1
#
_cell.length_a   1.000
_cell.length_b   1.000
_cell.length_c   1.000
_cell.angle_alpha   90.00
_cell.angle_beta   90.00
_cell.angle_gamma   90.00
#
_symmetry.space_group_name_H-M   'P 1'
#
loop_
_entity.id
_entity.type
_entity.pdbx_description
1 polymer ?
#
loop_
_entity_poly.entity_id
_entity_poly.type
_entity_poly.pdbx_seq_one_letter_code
_entity_poly.pdbx_strand_id
1 'polypeptide(L)'
;MIAWNFQGIDQWEIPDVDTTGQVLFIFNNMLLYIKIMISHVAEKFFIYFVGTTTSLAYCGTLSPIWTVGLIVYLFVMAIIDGEDENVYIQKKEKFFLALTIFASWALVLTALYITFTPVGKLSIDGVQGRYFAPLVLPLLLLFQTNKIKCDFSKEQLNSIAVLSSFFVLSVSVIKIFAEYCV
;
A
#
# COMPACT_ATOMS: atom_id res chain seq x y z
N MET A 1 1.73 -46.83 3.16
CA MET A 1 2.35 -45.70 3.90
C MET A 1 2.11 -44.47 3.03
N ILE A 2 1.01 -43.75 3.30
CA ILE A 2 0.59 -42.60 2.50
C ILE A 2 1.44 -41.42 2.97
N ALA A 3 2.42 -41.03 2.15
CA ALA A 3 3.17 -39.81 2.37
C ALA A 3 2.23 -38.63 2.08
N TRP A 4 1.91 -37.87 3.12
CA TRP A 4 1.30 -36.56 2.98
C TRP A 4 2.32 -35.64 2.32
N ASN A 5 2.22 -35.44 1.01
CA ASN A 5 2.84 -34.28 0.37
C ASN A 5 2.11 -33.06 0.91
N PHE A 6 2.78 -32.30 1.79
CA PHE A 6 2.36 -30.95 2.12
C PHE A 6 2.54 -30.09 0.86
N GLN A 7 1.58 -30.16 -0.07
CA GLN A 7 1.41 -29.15 -1.12
C GLN A 7 0.96 -27.86 -0.42
N GLY A 8 1.94 -27.13 0.11
CA GLY A 8 1.72 -25.80 0.64
C GLY A 8 1.39 -24.88 -0.53
N ILE A 9 0.10 -24.64 -0.79
CA ILE A 9 -0.42 -23.64 -1.73
C ILE A 9 0.46 -23.53 -2.99
N ASP A 10 0.48 -24.56 -3.84
CA ASP A 10 1.25 -24.57 -5.09
C ASP A 10 0.71 -23.46 -6.03
N GLN A 11 1.21 -22.24 -5.85
CA GLN A 11 1.15 -21.19 -6.86
C GLN A 11 2.19 -21.53 -7.93
N TRP A 12 1.84 -21.29 -9.20
CA TRP A 12 2.65 -21.45 -10.41
C TRP A 12 4.16 -21.55 -10.15
N GLU A 13 4.81 -22.67 -10.50
CA GLU A 13 6.26 -22.81 -10.35
C GLU A 13 6.97 -21.71 -11.14
N ILE A 14 7.55 -20.74 -10.42
CA ILE A 14 8.36 -19.69 -11.00
C ILE A 14 9.78 -20.25 -11.10
N PRO A 15 10.40 -20.28 -12.30
CA PRO A 15 11.75 -20.80 -12.45
C PRO A 15 12.73 -20.03 -11.54
N ASP A 16 13.67 -20.77 -10.94
CA ASP A 16 14.72 -20.28 -10.04
C ASP A 16 14.26 -19.73 -8.67
N VAL A 17 12.98 -19.92 -8.31
CA VAL A 17 12.47 -19.59 -6.98
C VAL A 17 12.57 -20.81 -6.07
N ASP A 18 13.48 -20.75 -5.10
CA ASP A 18 13.56 -21.69 -3.99
C ASP A 18 13.40 -20.93 -2.66
N THR A 19 12.27 -21.15 -2.00
CA THR A 19 11.95 -20.55 -0.69
C THR A 19 13.01 -20.89 0.36
N THR A 20 13.52 -22.12 0.36
CA THR A 20 14.48 -22.58 1.37
C THR A 20 15.84 -21.91 1.15
N GLY A 21 16.32 -21.91 -0.10
CA GLY A 21 17.53 -21.22 -0.52
C GLY A 21 17.46 -19.71 -0.27
N GLN A 22 16.30 -19.08 -0.50
CA GLN A 22 16.13 -17.65 -0.26
C GLN A 22 16.16 -17.29 1.24
N VAL A 23 15.50 -18.09 2.09
CA VAL A 23 15.59 -17.89 3.56
C VAL A 23 17.04 -18.07 4.03
N LEU A 24 17.74 -19.10 3.55
CA LEU A 24 19.15 -19.31 3.85
C LEU A 24 20.03 -18.13 3.39
N PHE A 25 19.74 -17.57 2.21
CA PHE A 25 20.41 -16.38 1.70
C PHE A 25 20.21 -15.17 2.61
N ILE A 26 18.99 -14.92 3.10
CA ILE A 26 18.68 -13.82 4.02
C ILE A 26 19.52 -13.93 5.30
N PHE A 27 19.61 -15.13 5.88
CA PHE A 27 20.41 -15.35 7.10
C PHE A 27 21.92 -15.21 6.85
N ASN A 28 22.42 -15.73 5.74
CA ASN A 28 23.84 -15.65 5.41
C ASN A 28 24.28 -14.24 4.96
N ASN A 29 23.38 -13.43 4.41
CA ASN A 29 23.67 -12.11 3.84
C ASN A 29 22.73 -11.02 4.36
N MET A 30 22.56 -10.93 5.68
CA MET A 30 21.60 -10.00 6.32
C MET A 30 21.79 -8.53 5.90
N LEU A 31 23.03 -8.04 5.81
CA LEU A 31 23.29 -6.65 5.41
C LEU A 31 22.92 -6.39 3.95
N LEU A 32 23.16 -7.37 3.07
CA LEU A 32 22.79 -7.28 1.66
C LEU A 32 21.28 -7.28 1.50
N TYR A 33 20.57 -8.14 2.25
CA TYR A 33 19.11 -8.15 2.29
C TYR A 33 18.53 -6.80 2.70
N ILE A 34 19.02 -6.20 3.78
CA ILE A 34 18.57 -4.87 4.23
C ILE A 34 18.80 -3.82 3.14
N LYS A 35 19.96 -3.87 2.47
CA LYS A 35 20.26 -2.97 1.35
C LYS A 35 19.27 -3.15 0.19
N ILE A 36 18.97 -4.40 -0.19
CA ILE A 36 17.98 -4.71 -1.24
C ILE A 36 16.62 -4.13 -0.87
N MET A 37 16.15 -4.34 0.37
CA MET A 37 14.87 -3.81 0.83
C MET A 37 14.82 -2.28 0.75
N ILE A 38 15.84 -1.58 1.26
CA ILE A 38 15.90 -0.11 1.25
C ILE A 38 15.95 0.43 -0.18
N SER A 39 16.80 -0.14 -1.03
CA SER A 39 16.92 0.26 -2.45
C SER A 39 15.60 0.05 -3.18
N HIS A 40 14.95 -1.11 -2.99
CA HIS A 40 13.67 -1.40 -3.64
C HIS A 40 12.57 -0.43 -3.21
N VAL A 41 12.50 -0.14 -1.90
CA VAL A 41 11.58 0.86 -1.35
C VAL A 41 11.83 2.24 -1.96
N ALA A 42 13.08 2.69 -2.02
CA ALA A 42 13.42 4.02 -2.53
C ALA A 42 13.08 4.16 -4.03
N GLU A 43 13.36 3.12 -4.82
CA GLU A 43 13.07 3.10 -6.26
C GLU A 43 11.58 3.01 -6.57
N LYS A 44 10.81 2.27 -5.76
CA LYS A 44 9.38 1.99 -6.01
C LYS A 44 8.43 2.83 -5.17
N PHE A 45 8.94 3.74 -4.33
CA PHE A 45 8.15 4.55 -3.42
C PHE A 45 6.93 5.19 -4.10
N PHE A 46 7.15 5.96 -5.18
CA PHE A 46 6.06 6.64 -5.89
C PHE A 46 5.12 5.66 -6.61
N ILE A 47 5.64 4.54 -7.10
CA ILE A 47 4.84 3.50 -7.78
C ILE A 47 3.88 2.83 -6.80
N TYR A 48 4.23 2.71 -5.51
CA TYR A 48 3.31 2.18 -4.51
C TYR A 48 2.11 3.11 -4.27
N PHE A 49 2.33 4.42 -4.26
CA PHE A 49 1.27 5.40 -4.17
C PHE A 49 0.35 5.35 -5.40
N VAL A 50 0.93 5.36 -6.60
CA VAL A 50 0.18 5.20 -7.86
C VAL A 50 -0.63 3.90 -7.85
N GLY A 51 -0.01 2.79 -7.46
CA GLY A 51 -0.63 1.47 -7.41
C GLY A 51 -1.74 1.35 -6.37
N THR A 52 -1.76 2.23 -5.36
CA THR A 52 -2.78 2.26 -4.33
C THR A 52 -3.98 3.13 -4.71
N THR A 53 -3.76 4.22 -5.47
CA THR A 53 -4.81 5.21 -5.74
C THR A 53 -5.39 5.17 -7.14
N THR A 54 -4.54 5.00 -8.17
CA THR A 54 -4.90 5.30 -9.57
C THR A 54 -4.67 4.14 -10.52
N SER A 55 -4.13 3.03 -10.02
CA SER A 55 -4.00 1.79 -10.79
C SER A 55 -5.34 1.06 -10.84
N LEU A 56 -5.84 0.86 -12.07
CA LEU A 56 -7.05 0.07 -12.35
C LEU A 56 -6.67 -1.39 -12.67
N ALA A 57 -5.53 -1.87 -12.13
CA ALA A 57 -4.94 -3.17 -12.39
C ALA A 57 -4.78 -3.46 -13.91
N TYR A 58 -5.69 -4.24 -14.48
CA TYR A 58 -5.64 -4.64 -15.88
C TYR A 58 -6.10 -3.54 -16.85
N CYS A 59 -6.84 -2.54 -16.36
CA CYS A 59 -7.33 -1.42 -17.16
C CYS A 59 -6.37 -0.22 -17.20
N GLY A 60 -5.09 -0.46 -16.95
CA GLY A 60 -4.04 0.57 -16.94
C GLY A 60 -4.09 1.48 -15.71
N THR A 61 -3.46 2.65 -15.82
CA THR A 61 -3.30 3.60 -14.72
C THR A 61 -3.75 5.00 -15.18
N LEU A 62 -4.36 5.78 -14.28
CA LEU A 62 -4.63 7.20 -14.54
C LEU A 62 -3.32 8.01 -14.52
N SER A 63 -3.33 9.22 -15.09
CA SER A 63 -2.15 10.09 -15.09
C SER A 63 -1.63 10.33 -13.65
N PRO A 64 -0.30 10.36 -13.42
CA PRO A 64 0.29 10.57 -12.09
C PRO A 64 -0.17 11.84 -11.37
N ILE A 65 -0.65 12.85 -12.09
CA ILE A 65 -1.24 14.07 -11.51
C ILE A 65 -2.44 13.74 -10.60
N TRP A 66 -3.27 12.75 -10.99
CA TRP A 66 -4.43 12.31 -10.22
C TRP A 66 -4.01 11.60 -8.94
N THR A 67 -2.90 10.85 -8.95
CA THR A 67 -2.32 10.23 -7.75
C THR A 67 -1.99 11.29 -6.71
N VAL A 68 -1.27 12.34 -7.12
CA VAL A 68 -0.89 13.43 -6.23
C VAL A 68 -2.13 14.15 -5.70
N GLY A 69 -3.09 14.45 -6.57
CA GLY A 69 -4.35 15.10 -6.20
C GLY A 69 -5.16 14.30 -5.18
N LEU A 70 -5.30 12.99 -5.39
CA LEU A 70 -6.03 12.10 -4.47
C LEU A 70 -5.33 11.96 -3.12
N ILE A 71 -4.00 11.87 -3.10
CA ILE A 71 -3.22 11.81 -1.85
C ILE A 71 -3.42 13.11 -1.07
N VAL A 72 -3.22 14.26 -1.71
CA VAL A 72 -3.43 15.56 -1.06
C VAL A 72 -4.86 15.67 -0.54
N TYR A 73 -5.85 15.28 -1.33
CA TYR A 73 -7.26 15.25 -0.91
C TYR A 73 -7.48 14.38 0.34
N LEU A 74 -6.97 13.15 0.35
CA LEU A 74 -7.10 12.23 1.50
C LEU A 74 -6.42 12.78 2.75
N PHE A 75 -5.24 13.39 2.62
CA PHE A 75 -4.54 14.04 3.74
C PHE A 75 -5.32 15.25 4.28
N VAL A 76 -5.87 16.08 3.39
CA VAL A 76 -6.69 17.24 3.78
C VAL A 76 -7.95 16.77 4.50
N MET A 77 -8.66 15.77 3.96
CA MET A 77 -9.83 15.19 4.61
C MET A 77 -9.49 14.60 5.98
N ALA A 78 -8.38 13.87 6.11
CA ALA A 78 -7.95 13.29 7.39
C ALA A 78 -7.62 14.36 8.44
N ILE A 79 -7.17 15.55 8.03
CA ILE A 79 -6.90 16.67 8.95
C ILE A 79 -8.20 17.39 9.34
N ILE A 80 -9.11 17.59 8.38
CA ILE A 80 -10.37 18.32 8.59
C ILE A 80 -11.37 17.48 9.41
N ASP A 81 -11.41 16.16 9.22
CA ASP A 81 -12.26 15.21 9.96
C ASP A 81 -11.79 14.97 11.41
N GLY A 82 -11.03 15.91 11.98
CA GLY A 82 -10.62 15.87 13.37
C GLY A 82 -11.84 15.98 14.29
N GLU A 83 -12.13 14.93 15.06
CA GLU A 83 -13.24 14.96 16.00
C GLU A 83 -13.08 16.04 17.09
N ASP A 84 -14.19 16.68 17.42
CA ASP A 84 -14.32 17.42 18.67
C ASP A 84 -14.27 16.44 19.85
N GLU A 85 -13.12 16.48 20.53
CA GLU A 85 -12.93 16.21 21.97
C GLU A 85 -12.77 14.78 22.52
N ASN A 86 -12.95 13.66 21.80
CA ASN A 86 -12.94 12.34 22.50
C ASN A 86 -12.09 11.17 21.97
N VAL A 87 -11.52 11.21 20.76
CA VAL A 87 -10.63 10.12 20.29
C VAL A 87 -9.22 10.66 20.04
N TYR A 88 -8.52 10.93 21.13
CA TYR A 88 -7.12 11.34 21.05
C TYR A 88 -6.21 10.11 20.98
N ILE A 89 -5.58 9.89 19.83
CA ILE A 89 -4.49 8.92 19.73
C ILE A 89 -3.28 9.50 20.48
N GLN A 90 -2.96 8.91 21.63
CA GLN A 90 -1.81 9.29 22.45
C GLN A 90 -0.51 9.10 21.65
N LYS A 91 0.56 9.82 22.02
CA LYS A 91 1.88 9.67 21.38
C LYS A 91 2.38 8.21 21.39
N LYS A 92 2.05 7.45 22.43
CA LYS A 92 2.38 6.02 22.54
C LYS A 92 1.61 5.19 21.52
N GLU A 93 0.32 5.44 21.37
CA GLU A 93 -0.54 4.75 20.40
C GLU A 93 -0.13 5.10 18.97
N LYS A 94 0.22 6.36 18.69
CA LYS A 94 0.81 6.76 17.39
C LYS A 94 2.12 6.01 17.12
N PHE A 95 2.97 5.82 18.13
CA PHE A 95 4.19 5.03 17.99
C PHE A 95 3.91 3.56 17.66
N PHE A 96 3.00 2.90 18.39
CA PHE A 96 2.62 1.51 18.10
C PHE A 96 1.93 1.37 16.74
N LEU A 97 1.12 2.34 16.34
CA LEU A 97 0.49 2.39 15.02
C LEU A 97 1.54 2.51 13.91
N ALA A 98 2.51 3.43 14.05
CA ALA A 98 3.62 3.57 13.11
C ALA A 98 4.47 2.31 13.02
N LEU A 99 4.77 1.69 14.18
CA LEU A 99 5.49 0.41 14.23
C LEU A 99 4.72 -0.69 13.49
N THR A 100 3.41 -0.79 13.70
CA THR A 100 2.57 -1.80 13.05
C THR A 100 2.50 -1.60 11.54
N ILE A 101 2.38 -0.35 11.06
CA ILE A 101 2.41 -0.03 9.63
C ILE A 101 3.75 -0.45 9.03
N PHE A 102 4.87 -0.05 9.66
CA PHE A 102 6.21 -0.37 9.16
C PHE A 102 6.48 -1.88 9.17
N ALA A 103 6.11 -2.58 10.24
CA ALA A 103 6.25 -4.02 10.35
C ALA A 103 5.41 -4.74 9.28
N SER A 104 4.15 -4.34 9.10
CA SER A 104 3.28 -4.91 8.07
C SER A 104 3.87 -4.71 6.67
N TRP A 105 4.41 -3.52 6.42
CA TRP A 105 5.05 -3.20 5.15
C TRP A 105 6.27 -4.09 4.88
N ALA A 106 7.17 -4.21 5.86
CA ALA A 106 8.34 -5.06 5.78
C ALA A 106 7.98 -6.54 5.59
N LEU A 107 6.95 -7.03 6.30
CA LEU A 107 6.48 -8.41 6.17
C LEU A 107 5.93 -8.71 4.78
N VAL A 108 5.17 -7.78 4.18
CA VAL A 108 4.67 -7.94 2.80
C VAL A 108 5.83 -8.02 1.80
N LEU A 109 6.82 -7.14 1.92
CA LEU A 109 8.01 -7.17 1.05
C LEU A 109 8.82 -8.45 1.25
N THR A 110 9.00 -8.88 2.50
CA THR A 110 9.72 -10.11 2.85
C THR A 110 9.02 -11.33 2.26
N ALA A 111 7.69 -11.43 2.40
CA ALA A 111 6.91 -12.53 1.84
C ALA A 111 7.06 -12.60 0.31
N LEU A 112 6.99 -11.47 -0.38
CA LEU A 112 7.15 -11.42 -1.84
C LEU A 112 8.59 -11.73 -2.28
N TYR A 113 9.58 -11.32 -1.49
CA TYR A 113 10.97 -11.66 -1.75
C TYR A 113 11.25 -13.16 -1.58
N ILE A 114 10.55 -13.83 -0.67
CA ILE A 114 10.70 -15.28 -0.44
C ILE A 114 9.94 -16.10 -1.49
N THR A 115 8.75 -15.65 -1.90
CA THR A 115 7.82 -16.45 -2.70
C THR A 115 7.88 -16.16 -4.20
N PHE A 116 8.29 -14.96 -4.62
CA PHE A 116 8.24 -14.56 -6.03
C PHE A 116 9.59 -14.19 -6.64
N THR A 117 10.65 -14.09 -5.82
CA THR A 117 11.94 -13.60 -6.26
C THR A 117 12.96 -14.74 -6.30
N PRO A 118 13.67 -14.94 -7.43
CA PRO A 118 14.76 -15.90 -7.52
C PRO A 118 15.83 -15.73 -6.45
N VAL A 119 16.48 -16.83 -6.08
CA VAL A 119 17.45 -16.82 -4.98
C VAL A 119 18.61 -15.87 -5.26
N GLY A 120 18.85 -14.93 -4.34
CA GLY A 120 19.95 -13.96 -4.44
C GLY A 120 19.74 -12.82 -5.44
N LYS A 121 18.55 -12.68 -6.04
CA LYS A 121 18.24 -11.53 -6.90
C LYS A 121 18.28 -10.22 -6.10
N LEU A 122 18.85 -9.17 -6.71
CA LEU A 122 18.99 -7.84 -6.11
C LEU A 122 17.74 -6.96 -6.26
N SER A 123 16.66 -7.48 -6.85
CA SER A 123 15.38 -6.80 -7.02
C SER A 123 14.25 -7.68 -6.53
N ILE A 124 13.24 -7.10 -5.87
CA ILE A 124 12.05 -7.83 -5.43
C ILE A 124 11.02 -7.86 -6.57
N ASP A 125 10.59 -9.04 -6.95
CA ASP A 125 9.56 -9.24 -7.97
C ASP A 125 8.16 -9.37 -7.35
N GLY A 126 7.13 -9.14 -8.15
CA GLY A 126 5.75 -9.37 -7.75
C GLY A 126 5.13 -8.33 -6.82
N VAL A 127 5.89 -7.29 -6.40
CA VAL A 127 5.38 -6.21 -5.54
C VAL A 127 4.45 -5.28 -6.31
N GLN A 128 3.21 -5.17 -5.83
CA GLN A 128 2.19 -4.29 -6.40
C GLN A 128 1.71 -3.30 -5.35
N GLY A 129 1.47 -2.04 -5.76
CA GLY A 129 1.05 -0.99 -4.82
C GLY A 129 -0.24 -1.32 -4.07
N ARG A 130 -1.14 -2.12 -4.66
CA ARG A 130 -2.40 -2.57 -4.04
C ARG A 130 -2.23 -3.29 -2.70
N TYR A 131 -1.07 -3.91 -2.45
CA TYR A 131 -0.81 -4.57 -1.16
C TYR A 131 -0.69 -3.57 0.00
N PHE A 132 -0.43 -2.30 -0.32
CA PHE A 132 -0.27 -1.22 0.65
C PHE A 132 -1.53 -0.35 0.79
N ALA A 133 -2.56 -0.57 -0.03
CA ALA A 133 -3.86 0.08 0.09
C ALA A 133 -4.48 0.03 1.50
N PRO A 134 -4.54 -1.13 2.19
CA PRO A 134 -5.09 -1.16 3.54
C PRO A 134 -4.27 -0.39 4.57
N LEU A 135 -2.99 -0.08 4.27
CA LEU A 135 -2.12 0.69 5.16
C LEU A 135 -2.31 2.20 5.01
N VAL A 136 -2.99 2.68 3.98
CA VAL A 136 -3.21 4.13 3.77
C VAL A 136 -4.09 4.72 4.87
N LEU A 137 -5.18 4.06 5.25
CA LEU A 137 -6.06 4.54 6.32
C LEU A 137 -5.33 4.68 7.67
N PRO A 138 -4.65 3.65 8.21
CA PRO A 138 -3.90 3.79 9.45
C PRO A 138 -2.72 4.77 9.31
N LEU A 139 -2.15 4.92 8.12
CA LEU A 139 -1.16 5.97 7.85
C LEU A 139 -1.78 7.36 8.01
N LEU A 140 -2.97 7.62 7.47
CA LEU A 140 -3.68 8.90 7.62
C LEU A 140 -4.00 9.23 9.08
N LEU A 141 -4.37 8.23 9.90
CA LEU A 141 -4.62 8.40 11.34
C LEU A 141 -3.38 8.93 12.10
N LEU A 142 -2.16 8.64 11.64
CA LEU A 142 -0.95 9.22 12.26
C LEU A 142 -0.91 10.75 12.12
N PHE A 143 -1.42 11.26 11.00
CA PHE A 143 -1.38 12.68 10.64
C PHE A 143 -2.57 13.49 11.15
N GLN A 144 -3.56 12.85 11.78
CA GLN A 144 -4.63 13.56 12.47
C GLN A 144 -4.05 14.51 13.52
N THR A 145 -4.50 15.77 13.47
CA THR A 145 -4.05 16.87 14.33
C THR A 145 -5.22 17.77 14.69
N ASN A 146 -5.38 18.06 15.98
CA ASN A 146 -6.49 18.91 16.47
C ASN A 146 -6.07 20.39 16.55
N LYS A 147 -4.91 20.73 15.98
CA LYS A 147 -4.43 22.12 15.92
C LYS A 147 -5.15 22.94 14.85
N ILE A 148 -5.75 22.27 13.88
CA ILE A 148 -6.47 22.88 12.77
C ILE A 148 -7.96 22.68 13.08
N LYS A 149 -8.63 23.76 13.45
CA LYS A 149 -10.09 23.76 13.63
C LYS A 149 -10.71 24.26 12.34
N CYS A 150 -11.49 23.41 11.69
CA CYS A 150 -12.31 23.79 10.55
C CYS A 150 -13.77 23.62 10.95
N ASP A 151 -14.57 24.66 10.75
CA ASP A 151 -15.98 24.73 11.15
C ASP A 151 -16.90 24.08 10.11
N PHE A 152 -16.59 22.84 9.72
CA PHE A 152 -17.45 22.05 8.83
C PHE A 152 -18.31 21.10 9.64
N SER A 153 -19.60 21.02 9.30
CA SER A 153 -20.46 20.02 9.93
C SER A 153 -20.09 18.62 9.42
N LYS A 154 -20.27 17.60 10.27
CA LYS A 154 -20.05 16.19 9.89
C LYS A 154 -20.86 15.80 8.66
N GLU A 155 -22.08 16.33 8.53
CA GLU A 155 -22.95 16.11 7.36
C GLU A 155 -22.37 16.71 6.07
N GLN A 156 -21.76 17.89 6.14
CA GLN A 156 -21.10 18.54 5.00
C GLN A 156 -19.86 17.76 4.58
N LEU A 157 -19.01 17.34 5.53
CA LEU A 157 -17.82 16.54 5.22
C LEU A 157 -18.17 15.20 4.59
N ASN A 158 -19.17 14.50 5.14
CA ASN A 158 -19.67 13.25 4.56
C ASN A 158 -20.24 13.46 3.16
N SER A 159 -21.01 14.54 2.94
CA SER A 159 -21.55 14.87 1.62
C SER A 159 -20.45 15.14 0.60
N ILE A 160 -19.40 15.88 0.98
CA ILE A 160 -18.23 16.16 0.14
C ILE A 160 -17.46 14.86 -0.18
N ALA A 161 -17.27 13.99 0.82
CA ALA A 161 -16.61 12.70 0.63
C ALA A 161 -17.38 11.77 -0.33
N VAL A 162 -18.72 11.72 -0.20
CA VAL A 162 -19.56 10.93 -1.10
C VAL A 162 -19.55 11.51 -2.52
N LEU A 163 -19.67 12.83 -2.67
CA LEU A 163 -19.67 13.50 -3.97
C LEU A 163 -18.33 13.32 -4.70
N SER A 164 -17.22 13.48 -3.98
CA SER A 164 -15.87 13.26 -4.55
C SER A 164 -15.65 11.80 -4.94
N SER A 165 -16.12 10.85 -4.13
CA SER A 165 -16.05 9.43 -4.45
C SER A 165 -16.84 9.11 -5.73
N PHE A 166 -18.04 9.66 -5.87
CA PHE A 166 -18.85 9.52 -7.09
C PHE A 166 -18.15 10.11 -8.31
N PHE A 167 -17.52 11.28 -8.16
CA PHE A 167 -16.74 11.90 -9.22
C PHE A 167 -15.55 11.03 -9.67
N VAL A 168 -14.75 10.52 -8.71
CA VAL A 168 -13.60 9.66 -9.02
C VAL A 168 -14.03 8.37 -9.73
N LEU A 169 -15.12 7.76 -9.28
CA LEU A 169 -15.68 6.57 -9.93
C LEU A 169 -16.16 6.88 -11.35
N SER A 170 -16.83 8.02 -11.56
CA SER A 170 -17.30 8.45 -12.87
C SER A 170 -16.15 8.66 -13.86
N VAL A 171 -15.09 9.36 -13.43
CA VAL A 171 -13.87 9.54 -14.24
C VAL A 171 -13.22 8.21 -14.58
N SER A 172 -13.18 7.27 -13.62
CA SER A 172 -12.61 5.94 -13.83
C SER A 172 -13.41 5.15 -14.86
N VAL A 173 -14.74 5.19 -14.80
CA VAL A 173 -15.63 4.54 -15.78
C VAL A 173 -15.44 5.14 -17.17
N ILE A 174 -15.41 6.47 -17.30
CA ILE A 174 -15.20 7.15 -18.58
C ILE A 174 -13.84 6.74 -19.18
N LYS A 175 -12.79 6.67 -18.36
CA LYS A 175 -11.46 6.25 -18.81
C LYS A 175 -11.44 4.82 -19.33
N ILE A 176 -12.09 3.90 -18.61
CA ILE A 176 -12.21 2.50 -19.05
C ILE A 176 -12.98 2.45 -20.38
N PHE A 177 -14.11 3.16 -20.48
CA PHE A 177 -14.90 3.18 -21.72
C PHE A 177 -14.11 3.75 -22.90
N ALA A 178 -13.40 4.87 -22.71
CA ALA A 178 -12.61 5.50 -23.76
C ALA A 178 -11.44 4.65 -24.27
N GLU A 179 -10.92 3.73 -23.46
CA GLU A 179 -9.75 2.90 -23.83
C GLU A 179 -10.13 1.53 -24.42
N TYR A 180 -11.34 1.02 -24.12
CA TYR A 180 -11.79 -0.29 -24.61
C TYR A 180 -12.91 -0.22 -25.66
N CYS A 181 -13.65 0.89 -25.75
CA CYS A 181 -14.81 1.01 -26.66
C CYS A 181 -14.61 2.01 -27.80
N VAL A 182 -13.55 2.82 -27.78
CA VAL A 182 -13.17 3.76 -28.86
C VAL A 182 -11.86 3.29 -29.47
#